data_AF-F1LES7-F1
#
_entry.id   AF-F1LES7-F1
#
_cell.length_a   1.000
_cell.length_b   1.000
_cell.length_c   1.000
_cell.angle_alpha   90.00
_cell.angle_beta   90.00
_cell.angle_gamma   90.00
#
_symmetry.space_group_name_H-M   'P 1'
#
loop_
_entity.id
_entity.type
_entity.pdbx_description
1 polymer ?
#
loop_
_entity_poly.entity_id
_entity_poly.type
_entity_poly.pdbx_seq_one_letter_code
_entity_poly.pdbx_strand_id
1 'polypeptide(L)'
;MAALHFCGLPGSDVDSLGFACPEDLDKEAYFTFWNNYLPILIHRERRWRKVGLPRGEKLKRFVRKGIPSKLRATVWMLGCPPVELAKHEVSDAVVDAIRLDLPRTFPDNNRLSSAAGNRIIGRILYRVAQHFPDIGYCQGFNYIAALLYLVLNDENAAVQLMTHSIQQRPSYYTSDMSGIIVDIKVLRDILRDRTLMPSALLRLIETDMEMMLSKWFLCWFLETLPMESVLRVW
;
A
#
# COMPACT_ATOMS: atom_id res chain seq x y z
N MET A 1 -4.08 13.49 -7.49
CA MET A 1 -4.06 12.39 -6.49
C MET A 1 -5.19 11.39 -6.72
N ALA A 2 -6.45 11.81 -6.93
CA ALA A 2 -7.58 10.89 -7.18
C ALA A 2 -7.32 9.89 -8.33
N ALA A 3 -6.72 10.35 -9.44
CA ALA A 3 -6.34 9.49 -10.56
C ALA A 3 -5.33 8.38 -10.23
N LEU A 4 -4.57 8.50 -9.13
CA LEU A 4 -3.69 7.42 -8.70
C LEU A 4 -4.46 6.30 -8.01
N HIS A 5 -5.64 6.55 -7.45
CA HIS A 5 -6.34 5.56 -6.64
C HIS A 5 -7.31 4.69 -7.45
N PHE A 6 -7.90 5.25 -8.50
CA PHE A 6 -8.88 4.55 -9.33
C PHE A 6 -8.24 3.45 -10.18
N CYS A 7 -8.78 2.23 -10.09
CA CYS A 7 -8.35 1.08 -10.89
C CYS A 7 -9.52 0.33 -11.56
N GLY A 8 -10.61 1.04 -11.88
CA GLY A 8 -11.78 0.45 -12.53
C GLY A 8 -11.53 0.10 -14.00
N LEU A 9 -12.28 -0.85 -14.56
CA LEU A 9 -12.25 -1.09 -16.00
C LEU A 9 -12.73 0.15 -16.76
N PRO A 10 -12.29 0.39 -18.01
CA PRO A 10 -12.75 1.52 -18.81
C PRO A 10 -14.29 1.56 -18.87
N GLY A 11 -14.86 2.74 -18.58
CA GLY A 11 -16.31 2.94 -18.51
C GLY A 11 -16.96 2.65 -17.16
N SER A 12 -16.19 2.25 -16.13
CA SER A 12 -16.71 2.10 -14.77
C SER A 12 -16.76 3.46 -14.08
N ASP A 13 -17.86 3.78 -13.41
CA ASP A 13 -17.97 4.99 -12.58
C ASP A 13 -17.28 4.83 -11.22
N VAL A 14 -17.22 3.60 -10.71
CA VAL A 14 -16.59 3.25 -9.43
C VAL A 14 -15.85 1.92 -9.58
N ASP A 15 -14.65 1.82 -8.99
CA ASP A 15 -13.86 0.59 -9.03
C ASP A 15 -14.21 -0.41 -7.92
N SER A 16 -13.55 -1.58 -7.93
CA SER A 16 -13.78 -2.64 -6.95
C SER A 16 -13.36 -2.30 -5.51
N LEU A 17 -12.55 -1.26 -5.33
CA LEU A 17 -12.13 -0.77 -4.02
C LEU A 17 -13.03 0.38 -3.54
N GLY A 18 -13.91 0.91 -4.39
CA GLY A 18 -14.85 1.98 -4.06
C GLY A 18 -14.37 3.37 -4.43
N PHE A 19 -13.30 3.53 -5.21
CA PHE A 19 -12.87 4.83 -5.72
C PHE A 19 -13.71 5.23 -6.93
N ALA A 20 -14.15 6.49 -6.95
CA ALA A 20 -14.83 7.06 -8.10
C ALA A 20 -13.86 7.31 -9.26
N CYS A 21 -14.35 7.18 -10.49
CA CYS A 21 -13.60 7.53 -11.70
C CYS A 21 -13.33 9.06 -11.70
N PRO A 22 -12.07 9.50 -11.79
CA PRO A 22 -11.75 10.92 -11.83
C PRO A 22 -12.31 11.60 -13.07
N GLU A 23 -12.82 12.82 -12.93
CA GLU A 23 -13.32 13.62 -14.05
C GLU A 23 -12.21 14.00 -15.04
N ASP A 24 -11.00 14.20 -14.54
CA ASP A 24 -9.79 14.59 -15.28
C ASP A 24 -9.01 13.41 -15.86
N LEU A 25 -9.56 12.19 -15.82
CA LEU A 25 -8.90 11.00 -16.35
C LEU A 25 -8.73 11.09 -17.88
N ASP A 26 -7.48 10.95 -18.35
CA ASP A 26 -7.20 10.75 -19.78
C ASP A 26 -7.77 9.40 -20.23
N LYS A 27 -8.97 9.44 -20.80
CA LYS A 27 -9.72 8.25 -21.20
C LYS A 27 -9.02 7.45 -22.29
N GLU A 28 -8.29 8.10 -23.21
CA GLU A 28 -7.63 7.43 -24.32
C GLU A 28 -6.39 6.68 -23.85
N ALA A 29 -5.54 7.34 -23.04
CA ALA A 29 -4.39 6.69 -22.41
C ALA A 29 -4.83 5.56 -21.48
N TYR A 30 -5.89 5.78 -20.69
CA TYR A 30 -6.42 4.78 -19.76
C TYR A 30 -7.00 3.56 -20.49
N PHE A 31 -7.75 3.77 -21.57
CA PHE A 31 -8.27 2.69 -22.41
C PHE A 31 -7.13 1.90 -23.07
N THR A 32 -6.10 2.58 -23.56
CA THR A 32 -4.92 1.96 -24.15
C THR A 32 -4.16 1.10 -23.13
N PHE A 33 -3.98 1.59 -21.91
CA PHE A 33 -3.40 0.81 -20.82
C PHE A 33 -4.20 -0.48 -20.56
N TRP A 34 -5.52 -0.37 -20.41
CA TRP A 34 -6.38 -1.52 -20.11
C TRP A 34 -6.49 -2.52 -21.26
N ASN A 35 -6.46 -2.08 -22.52
CA ASN A 35 -6.43 -3.00 -23.67
C ASN A 35 -5.21 -3.92 -23.65
N ASN A 36 -4.06 -3.41 -23.18
CA ASN A 36 -2.83 -4.19 -23.06
C ASN A 36 -2.82 -5.04 -21.77
N TYR A 37 -3.36 -4.50 -20.68
CA TYR A 37 -3.26 -5.12 -19.36
C TYR A 37 -4.36 -6.15 -19.06
N LEU A 38 -5.59 -5.93 -19.52
CA LEU A 38 -6.74 -6.81 -19.28
C LEU A 38 -6.51 -8.25 -19.77
N PRO A 39 -5.95 -8.51 -20.97
CA PRO A 39 -5.64 -9.87 -21.41
C PRO A 39 -4.66 -10.59 -20.46
N ILE A 40 -3.70 -9.85 -19.88
CA ILE A 40 -2.76 -10.39 -18.90
C ILE A 40 -3.50 -10.80 -17.63
N LEU A 41 -4.39 -9.95 -17.11
CA LEU A 41 -5.19 -10.25 -15.92
C LEU A 41 -6.09 -11.46 -16.12
N ILE A 42 -6.81 -11.54 -17.25
CA ILE A 42 -7.67 -12.68 -17.60
C ILE A 42 -6.84 -13.97 -17.68
N HIS A 43 -5.67 -13.92 -18.33
CA HIS A 43 -4.78 -15.07 -18.40
C HIS A 43 -4.30 -15.49 -16.99
N ARG A 44 -3.95 -14.53 -16.12
CA ARG A 44 -3.52 -14.82 -14.75
C ARG A 44 -4.67 -15.45 -13.95
N GLU A 45 -5.87 -14.90 -14.00
CA GLU A 45 -7.04 -15.45 -13.32
C GLU A 45 -7.31 -16.90 -13.75
N ARG A 46 -7.28 -17.20 -15.06
CA ARG A 46 -7.41 -18.57 -15.58
C ARG A 46 -6.35 -19.52 -15.03
N ARG A 47 -5.10 -19.04 -14.89
CA ARG A 47 -3.99 -19.83 -14.35
C ARG A 47 -4.16 -20.13 -12.86
N TRP A 48 -4.57 -19.14 -12.07
CA TRP A 48 -4.88 -19.32 -10.65
C TRP A 48 -6.05 -20.29 -10.47
N ARG A 49 -7.14 -20.12 -11.23
CA ARG A 49 -8.30 -21.02 -11.20
C ARG A 49 -7.94 -22.47 -11.53
N LYS A 50 -7.10 -22.69 -12.56
CA LYS A 50 -6.67 -24.04 -12.97
C LYS A 50 -5.81 -24.74 -11.91
N VAL A 51 -4.98 -23.99 -11.19
CA VAL A 51 -4.03 -24.56 -10.22
C VAL A 51 -4.60 -24.66 -8.81
N GLY A 52 -5.64 -23.88 -8.50
CA GLY A 52 -6.05 -23.64 -7.12
C GLY A 52 -5.03 -22.75 -6.39
N LEU A 53 -5.05 -22.75 -5.06
CA LEU A 53 -4.09 -22.02 -4.22
C LEU A 53 -2.75 -22.79 -4.17
N PRO A 54 -1.69 -22.35 -4.89
CA PRO A 54 -0.41 -23.05 -4.86
C PRO A 54 0.29 -22.90 -3.50
N ARG A 55 1.28 -23.76 -3.23
CA ARG A 55 2.13 -23.71 -2.02
C ARG A 55 3.62 -23.63 -2.38
N GLY A 56 4.44 -23.25 -1.41
CA GLY A 56 5.91 -23.20 -1.53
C GLY A 56 6.40 -22.28 -2.67
N GLU A 57 7.44 -22.69 -3.38
CA GLU A 57 8.05 -21.91 -4.47
C GLU A 57 7.08 -21.59 -5.61
N LYS A 58 6.09 -22.47 -5.84
CA LYS A 58 5.05 -22.21 -6.85
C LYS A 58 4.17 -21.03 -6.46
N LEU A 59 3.85 -20.88 -5.17
CA LEU A 59 3.12 -19.72 -4.66
C LEU A 59 3.90 -18.43 -4.90
N LYS A 60 5.18 -18.39 -4.52
CA LYS A 60 6.05 -17.22 -4.76
C LYS A 60 6.06 -16.80 -6.23
N ARG A 61 6.17 -17.76 -7.15
CA ARG A 61 6.13 -17.49 -8.61
C ARG A 61 4.78 -16.94 -9.06
N PHE A 62 3.67 -17.42 -8.50
CA PHE A 62 2.32 -16.96 -8.84
C PHE A 62 2.07 -15.55 -8.28
N VAL A 63 2.46 -15.29 -7.03
CA VAL A 63 2.40 -13.96 -6.39
C VAL A 63 3.17 -12.93 -7.21
N ARG A 64 4.44 -13.18 -7.55
CA ARG A 64 5.26 -12.26 -8.38
C ARG A 64 4.64 -11.96 -9.75
N LYS A 65 3.85 -12.90 -10.30
CA LYS A 65 3.14 -12.71 -11.57
C LYS A 65 1.78 -12.04 -11.43
N GLY A 66 1.27 -11.89 -10.21
CA GLY A 66 0.05 -11.18 -9.87
C GLY A 66 -1.00 -12.07 -9.25
N ILE A 67 -1.57 -11.59 -8.14
CA ILE A 67 -2.71 -12.20 -7.47
C ILE A 67 -4.00 -11.57 -8.01
N PRO A 68 -4.98 -12.35 -8.50
CA PRO A 68 -6.30 -11.84 -8.88
C PRO A 68 -6.98 -11.15 -7.70
N SER A 69 -7.75 -10.08 -7.96
CA SER A 69 -8.36 -9.24 -6.92
C SER A 69 -9.12 -10.04 -5.86
N LYS A 70 -9.94 -11.01 -6.29
CA LYS A 70 -10.75 -11.86 -5.41
C LYS A 70 -9.93 -12.78 -4.48
N LEU A 71 -8.66 -13.01 -4.80
CA LEU A 71 -7.76 -13.87 -4.02
C LEU A 71 -6.78 -13.08 -3.15
N ARG A 72 -6.69 -11.75 -3.32
CA ARG A 72 -5.71 -10.92 -2.59
C ARG A 72 -5.84 -11.09 -1.08
N ALA A 73 -7.06 -10.97 -0.54
CA ALA A 73 -7.27 -11.10 0.90
C ALA A 73 -6.78 -12.44 1.45
N THR A 74 -7.13 -13.55 0.80
CA THR A 74 -6.70 -14.89 1.20
C THR A 74 -5.19 -15.08 1.08
N VAL A 75 -4.59 -14.62 -0.02
CA VAL A 75 -3.15 -14.83 -0.28
C VAL A 75 -2.28 -13.93 0.59
N TRP A 76 -2.67 -12.68 0.82
CA TRP A 76 -1.98 -11.78 1.75
C TRP A 76 -2.02 -12.31 3.17
N MET A 77 -3.19 -12.77 3.65
CA MET A 77 -3.29 -13.36 4.98
C MET A 77 -2.58 -14.70 5.12
N LEU A 78 -2.44 -15.48 4.03
CA LEU A 78 -1.60 -16.69 4.05
C LEU A 78 -0.11 -16.36 4.34
N GLY A 79 0.35 -15.18 3.94
CA GLY A 79 1.69 -14.67 4.23
C GLY A 79 1.81 -14.00 5.61
N CYS A 80 0.70 -13.82 6.33
CA CYS A 80 0.67 -13.18 7.64
C CYS A 80 0.52 -14.24 8.74
N PRO A 81 1.59 -14.62 9.43
CA PRO A 81 1.45 -15.43 10.64
C PRO A 81 0.62 -14.67 11.69
N PRO A 82 -0.13 -15.37 12.56
CA PRO A 82 -0.86 -14.73 13.64
C PRO A 82 0.09 -13.90 14.52
N VAL A 83 -0.28 -12.64 14.76
CA VAL A 83 0.44 -11.74 15.66
C VAL A 83 -0.30 -11.63 16.98
N GLU A 84 0.41 -11.84 18.09
CA GLU A 84 -0.13 -11.57 19.42
C GLU A 84 -0.13 -10.05 19.67
N LEU A 85 -1.31 -9.45 19.54
CA LEU A 85 -1.48 -8.00 19.63
C LEU A 85 -1.45 -7.54 21.08
N ALA A 86 -0.39 -6.81 21.42
CA ALA A 86 -0.30 -6.05 22.66
C ALA A 86 -1.33 -4.90 22.72
N LYS A 87 -1.70 -4.51 23.94
CA LYS A 87 -2.72 -3.47 24.23
C LYS A 87 -2.14 -2.39 25.15
N HIS A 88 -1.04 -1.78 24.75
CA HIS A 88 -0.46 -0.68 25.51
C HIS A 88 -1.36 0.56 25.46
N GLU A 89 -1.17 1.48 26.40
CA GLU A 89 -1.82 2.79 26.37
C GLU A 89 -1.27 3.62 25.20
N VAL A 90 -2.16 4.37 24.56
CA VAL A 90 -1.82 5.27 23.46
C VAL A 90 -2.00 6.69 23.97
N SER A 91 -0.96 7.51 23.82
CA SER A 91 -1.01 8.90 24.25
C SER A 91 -2.03 9.72 23.47
N ASP A 92 -2.61 10.75 24.11
CA ASP A 92 -3.58 11.64 23.47
C ASP A 92 -3.00 12.31 22.22
N ALA A 93 -1.70 12.64 22.23
CA ALA A 93 -1.01 13.19 21.07
C ALA A 93 -1.05 12.26 19.84
N VAL A 94 -0.89 10.95 20.04
CA VAL A 94 -1.00 9.96 18.95
C VAL A 94 -2.45 9.84 18.47
N VAL A 95 -3.41 9.84 19.40
CA VAL A 95 -4.85 9.80 19.07
C VAL A 95 -5.25 11.02 18.24
N ASP A 96 -4.78 12.20 18.62
CA ASP A 96 -5.09 13.44 17.92
C ASP A 96 -4.41 13.51 16.54
N ALA A 97 -3.18 13.01 16.41
CA ALA A 97 -2.52 12.87 15.12
C ALA A 97 -3.30 11.94 14.17
N ILE A 98 -3.80 10.80 14.67
CA ILE A 98 -4.67 9.91 13.90
C ILE A 98 -5.94 10.67 13.46
N ARG A 99 -6.62 11.35 14.40
CA ARG A 99 -7.87 12.08 14.12
C ARG A 99 -7.70 13.15 13.06
N LEU A 100 -6.56 13.84 13.03
CA LEU A 100 -6.24 14.87 12.04
C LEU A 100 -6.16 14.29 10.62
N ASP A 101 -5.74 13.03 10.48
CA ASP A 101 -5.52 12.38 9.19
C ASP A 101 -6.76 11.69 8.62
N LEU A 102 -7.71 11.28 9.48
CA LEU A 102 -8.91 10.58 9.02
C LEU A 102 -9.70 11.34 7.94
N PRO A 103 -10.02 12.64 8.07
CA PRO A 103 -10.82 13.35 7.06
C PRO A 103 -10.16 13.43 5.68
N ARG A 104 -8.82 13.36 5.61
CA ARG A 104 -8.04 13.40 4.37
C ARG A 104 -7.67 12.02 3.82
N THR A 105 -8.13 10.94 4.47
CA THR A 105 -7.84 9.56 4.07
C THR A 105 -8.85 9.10 3.01
N PHE A 106 -8.42 9.04 1.74
CA PHE A 106 -9.25 8.63 0.60
C PHE A 106 -10.63 9.30 0.56
N PRO A 107 -10.67 10.65 0.47
CA PRO A 107 -11.93 11.41 0.51
C PRO A 107 -12.87 11.09 -0.67
N ASP A 108 -12.30 10.55 -1.75
CA ASP A 108 -12.95 10.11 -2.99
C ASP A 108 -13.45 8.66 -2.97
N ASN A 109 -13.23 7.93 -1.86
CA ASN A 109 -13.67 6.55 -1.72
C ASN A 109 -15.06 6.45 -1.07
N ASN A 110 -16.00 5.81 -1.76
CA ASN A 110 -17.41 5.72 -1.31
C ASN A 110 -17.63 4.91 -0.02
N ARG A 111 -16.69 4.03 0.36
CA ARG A 111 -16.76 3.23 1.60
C ARG A 111 -16.12 3.97 2.77
N LEU A 112 -15.13 4.81 2.52
CA LEU A 112 -14.30 5.43 3.56
C LEU A 112 -14.60 6.91 3.83
N SER A 113 -15.15 7.64 2.85
CA SER A 113 -15.44 9.08 2.98
C SER A 113 -16.49 9.43 4.04
N SER A 114 -17.22 8.43 4.56
CA SER A 114 -18.19 8.60 5.63
C SER A 114 -17.56 8.64 7.02
N ALA A 115 -18.26 9.24 7.98
CA ALA A 115 -17.87 9.18 9.39
C ALA A 115 -17.74 7.73 9.92
N ALA A 116 -18.50 6.79 9.36
CA ALA A 116 -18.36 5.37 9.70
C ALA A 116 -17.03 4.78 9.20
N GLY A 117 -16.64 5.11 7.96
CA GLY A 117 -15.34 4.76 7.38
C GLY A 117 -14.18 5.30 8.21
N ASN A 118 -14.21 6.59 8.54
CA ASN A 118 -13.20 7.22 9.40
C ASN A 118 -13.08 6.51 10.77
N ARG A 119 -14.20 6.12 11.39
CA ARG A 119 -14.18 5.38 12.66
C ARG A 119 -13.53 4.00 12.51
N ILE A 120 -13.75 3.30 11.40
CA ILE A 120 -13.12 1.99 11.12
C ILE A 120 -11.60 2.17 11.03
N ILE A 121 -11.14 3.10 10.20
CA ILE A 121 -9.70 3.34 10.02
C ILE A 121 -9.05 3.81 11.32
N GLY A 122 -9.72 4.70 12.06
CA GLY A 122 -9.26 5.14 13.38
C GLY A 122 -9.08 4.00 14.37
N ARG A 123 -9.99 3.00 14.41
CA ARG A 123 -9.85 1.81 15.26
C ARG A 123 -8.68 0.93 14.84
N ILE A 124 -8.47 0.73 13.54
CA ILE A 124 -7.33 -0.04 13.03
C ILE A 124 -6.02 0.63 13.45
N LEU A 125 -5.88 1.93 13.18
CA LEU A 125 -4.68 2.71 13.52
C LEU A 125 -4.42 2.73 15.02
N TYR A 126 -5.47 2.94 15.83
CA TYR A 126 -5.35 2.92 17.28
C TYR A 126 -4.82 1.58 17.78
N ARG A 127 -5.37 0.45 17.28
CA ARG A 127 -4.92 -0.89 17.67
C ARG A 127 -3.50 -1.20 17.23
N VAL A 128 -3.06 -0.67 16.09
CA VAL A 128 -1.65 -0.78 15.67
C VAL A 128 -0.75 0.06 16.58
N ALA A 129 -1.15 1.28 16.92
CA ALA A 129 -0.41 2.15 17.85
C ALA A 129 -0.32 1.53 19.26
N GLN A 130 -1.36 0.84 19.73
CA GLN A 130 -1.33 0.07 20.98
C GLN A 130 -0.26 -1.02 20.98
N HIS A 131 0.10 -1.56 19.82
CA HIS A 131 1.11 -2.60 19.72
C HIS A 131 2.53 -2.02 19.68
N PHE A 132 2.70 -0.81 19.13
CA PHE A 132 3.99 -0.15 18.98
C PHE A 132 4.02 1.20 19.72
N PRO A 133 4.08 1.22 21.06
CA PRO A 133 4.06 2.46 21.83
C PRO A 133 5.24 3.39 21.49
N ASP A 134 6.40 2.84 21.12
CA ASP A 134 7.59 3.63 20.74
C ASP A 134 7.48 4.28 19.35
N ILE A 135 6.64 3.72 18.47
CA ILE A 135 6.38 4.26 17.12
C ILE A 135 5.15 5.18 17.17
N GLY A 136 4.11 4.78 17.91
CA GLY A 136 2.81 5.43 17.94
C GLY A 136 2.14 5.43 16.56
N TYR A 137 2.12 6.60 15.93
CA TYR A 137 1.53 6.81 14.61
C TYR A 137 2.50 7.57 13.70
N CYS A 138 2.82 6.98 12.55
CA CYS A 138 3.59 7.63 11.50
C CYS A 138 2.63 8.15 10.41
N GLN A 139 2.82 9.39 9.97
CA GLN A 139 2.03 9.97 8.88
C GLN A 139 2.16 9.10 7.61
N GLY A 140 1.03 8.76 7.00
CA GLY A 140 0.94 7.81 5.88
C GLY A 140 0.36 6.45 6.29
N PHE A 141 0.41 6.10 7.58
CA PHE A 141 -0.22 4.87 8.09
C PHE A 141 -1.73 4.84 7.85
N ASN A 142 -2.40 5.98 7.84
CA ASN A 142 -3.81 6.12 7.52
C ASN A 142 -4.16 5.55 6.14
N TYR A 143 -3.36 5.86 5.10
CA TYR A 143 -3.58 5.33 3.76
C TYR A 143 -3.31 3.83 3.71
N ILE A 144 -2.27 3.35 4.41
CA ILE A 144 -1.94 1.93 4.49
C ILE A 144 -3.09 1.15 5.14
N ALA A 145 -3.53 1.57 6.33
CA ALA A 145 -4.65 0.96 7.05
C ALA A 145 -5.93 0.93 6.21
N ALA A 146 -6.20 2.04 5.50
CA ALA A 146 -7.34 2.15 4.60
C ALA A 146 -7.28 1.16 3.44
N LEU A 147 -6.16 1.05 2.72
CA LEU A 147 -6.04 0.10 1.62
C LEU A 147 -6.14 -1.36 2.11
N LEU A 148 -5.49 -1.69 3.22
CA LEU A 148 -5.60 -3.02 3.82
C LEU A 148 -7.04 -3.35 4.16
N TYR A 149 -7.79 -2.43 4.78
CA TYR A 149 -9.21 -2.62 5.07
C TYR A 149 -10.05 -2.77 3.79
N LEU A 150 -9.80 -1.97 2.75
CA LEU A 150 -10.56 -2.06 1.50
C LEU A 150 -10.40 -3.41 0.80
N VAL A 151 -9.19 -4.00 0.86
CA VAL A 151 -8.88 -5.31 0.26
C VAL A 151 -9.36 -6.47 1.14
N LEU A 152 -9.13 -6.40 2.45
CA LEU A 152 -9.43 -7.49 3.38
C LEU A 152 -10.90 -7.50 3.82
N ASN A 153 -11.53 -6.33 3.85
CA ASN A 153 -12.87 -6.10 4.39
C ASN A 153 -13.05 -6.66 5.82
N ASP A 154 -11.99 -6.61 6.63
CA ASP A 154 -11.95 -7.10 8.01
C ASP A 154 -10.93 -6.26 8.82
N GLU A 155 -11.39 -5.65 9.92
CA GLU A 155 -10.57 -4.81 10.78
C GLU A 155 -9.46 -5.60 11.50
N ASN A 156 -9.74 -6.81 11.96
CA ASN A 156 -8.75 -7.64 12.66
C ASN A 156 -7.66 -8.10 11.71
N ALA A 157 -8.03 -8.54 10.51
CA ALA A 157 -7.08 -8.95 9.49
C ALA A 157 -6.20 -7.76 9.06
N ALA A 158 -6.77 -6.57 8.90
CA ALA A 158 -6.01 -5.35 8.60
C ALA A 158 -5.02 -5.01 9.72
N VAL A 159 -5.42 -5.07 10.99
CA VAL A 159 -4.52 -4.86 12.13
C VAL A 159 -3.40 -5.91 12.14
N GLN A 160 -3.71 -7.19 11.97
CA GLN A 160 -2.68 -8.25 11.97
C GLN A 160 -1.68 -8.07 10.83
N LEU A 161 -2.16 -7.88 9.60
CA LEU A 161 -1.28 -7.74 8.45
C LEU A 161 -0.44 -6.47 8.51
N MET A 162 -1.02 -5.35 8.94
CA MET A 162 -0.27 -4.11 9.13
C MET A 162 0.81 -4.27 10.20
N THR A 163 0.45 -4.86 11.34
CA THR A 163 1.37 -5.10 12.46
C THR A 163 2.52 -6.00 12.04
N HIS A 164 2.22 -7.14 11.41
CA HIS A 164 3.24 -8.05 10.89
C HIS A 164 4.17 -7.34 9.90
N SER A 165 3.61 -6.55 8.98
CA SER A 165 4.36 -5.84 7.94
C SER A 165 5.28 -4.74 8.49
N ILE A 166 4.91 -4.11 9.61
CA ILE A 166 5.76 -3.16 10.35
C ILE A 166 6.89 -3.92 11.08
N GLN A 167 6.58 -5.04 11.73
CA GLN A 167 7.58 -5.88 12.43
C GLN A 167 8.65 -6.44 11.49
N GLN A 168 8.36 -6.63 10.19
CA GLN A 168 9.37 -7.05 9.22
C GLN A 168 10.40 -5.95 8.90
N ARG A 169 10.13 -4.69 9.27
CA ARG A 169 10.98 -3.52 8.99
C ARG A 169 11.08 -2.60 10.21
N PRO A 170 11.54 -3.09 11.38
CA PRO A 170 11.52 -2.32 12.61
C PRO A 170 12.44 -1.10 12.55
N SER A 171 13.57 -1.20 11.85
CA SER A 171 14.54 -0.12 11.66
C SER A 171 14.04 1.03 10.78
N TYR A 172 12.87 0.90 10.14
CA TYR A 172 12.29 2.00 9.37
C TYR A 172 11.64 3.05 10.28
N TYR A 173 11.16 2.62 11.45
CA TYR A 173 10.31 3.44 12.32
C TYR A 173 11.02 3.81 13.64
N THR A 174 12.34 3.67 13.67
CA THR A 174 13.19 4.19 14.75
C THR A 174 13.35 5.70 14.62
N SER A 175 13.75 6.38 15.71
CA SER A 175 13.98 7.82 15.72
C SER A 175 15.05 8.28 14.72
N ASP A 176 16.02 7.42 14.40
CA ASP A 176 17.07 7.67 13.42
C ASP A 176 16.71 7.19 11.99
N MET A 177 15.56 6.51 11.82
CA MET A 177 15.10 5.92 10.56
C MET A 177 16.18 5.14 9.80
N SER A 178 17.09 4.49 10.55
CA SER A 178 18.31 3.89 10.00
C SER A 178 18.06 2.92 8.86
N GLY A 179 16.99 2.12 8.92
CA GLY A 179 16.62 1.17 7.88
C GLY A 179 16.26 1.82 6.56
N ILE A 180 15.52 2.94 6.59
CA ILE A 180 15.16 3.68 5.38
C ILE A 180 16.40 4.29 4.75
N ILE A 181 17.28 4.89 5.56
CA ILE A 181 18.51 5.51 5.08
C ILE A 181 19.41 4.46 4.40
N VAL A 182 19.50 3.25 4.96
CA VAL A 182 20.24 2.14 4.36
C VAL A 182 19.64 1.75 3.01
N ASP A 183 18.33 1.53 2.93
CA ASP A 183 17.70 1.08 1.68
C ASP A 183 17.70 2.15 0.59
N ILE A 184 17.64 3.43 0.96
CA ILE A 184 17.85 4.56 0.03
C ILE A 184 19.26 4.52 -0.55
N LYS A 185 20.29 4.27 0.27
CA LYS A 185 21.68 4.14 -0.20
C LYS A 185 21.86 2.94 -1.13
N VAL A 186 21.28 1.79 -0.78
CA VAL A 186 21.30 0.59 -1.64
C VAL A 186 20.65 0.87 -2.99
N LEU A 187 19.48 1.52 -3.01
CA LEU A 187 18.80 1.89 -4.25
C LEU A 187 19.66 2.84 -5.09
N ARG A 188 20.30 3.84 -4.45
CA ARG A 188 21.21 4.78 -5.12
C ARG A 188 22.37 4.06 -5.79
N ASP A 189 22.99 3.10 -5.10
CA ASP A 189 24.11 2.33 -5.64
C ASP A 189 23.68 1.47 -6.84
N ILE A 190 22.51 0.84 -6.78
CA ILE A 190 21.94 0.07 -7.90
C ILE A 190 21.67 0.98 -9.10
N LEU A 191 21.10 2.17 -8.89
CA LEU A 191 20.83 3.13 -9.97
C LEU A 191 22.10 3.62 -10.65
N ARG A 192 23.17 3.82 -9.85
CA ARG A 192 24.50 4.21 -10.35
C ARG A 192 25.15 3.09 -11.16
N ASP A 193 25.13 1.86 -10.66
CA ASP A 193 25.76 0.71 -11.31
C ASP A 193 25.08 0.32 -12.63
N ARG A 194 23.75 0.40 -12.69
CA ARG A 194 22.97 -0.05 -13.86
C ARG A 194 22.88 0.98 -14.99
N THR A 195 23.55 2.14 -14.90
CA THR A 195 23.43 3.26 -15.85
C THR A 195 21.97 3.65 -16.15
N LEU A 196 21.05 3.40 -15.21
CA LEU A 196 19.64 3.67 -15.41
C LEU A 196 19.35 5.16 -15.45
N MET A 197 20.29 5.99 -14.98
CA MET A 197 20.15 7.44 -14.87
C MET A 197 21.32 8.17 -15.56
N PRO A 198 21.05 9.14 -16.45
CA PRO A 198 22.07 10.04 -16.96
C PRO A 198 22.76 10.78 -15.80
N SER A 199 24.07 10.94 -15.87
CA SER A 199 24.90 11.59 -14.83
C SER A 199 24.47 13.01 -14.46
N ALA A 200 23.73 13.70 -15.33
CA ALA A 200 23.14 15.00 -15.04
C ALA A 200 21.92 14.92 -14.12
N LEU A 201 21.10 13.87 -14.25
CA LEU A 201 19.93 13.62 -13.42
C LEU A 201 20.34 13.15 -12.02
N LEU A 202 21.39 12.32 -11.91
CA LEU A 202 21.99 11.92 -10.64
C LEU A 202 22.42 13.13 -9.79
N ARG A 203 23.08 14.13 -10.40
CA ARG A 203 23.54 15.34 -9.70
C ARG A 203 22.41 16.30 -9.31
N LEU A 204 21.34 16.40 -10.10
CA LEU A 204 20.17 17.22 -9.76
C LEU A 204 19.34 16.58 -8.63
N ILE A 205 19.35 15.24 -8.57
CA ILE A 205 18.56 14.45 -7.62
C ILE A 205 19.31 14.21 -6.31
N GLU A 206 20.64 14.31 -6.26
CA GLU A 206 21.47 14.07 -5.06
C GLU A 206 21.05 14.87 -3.82
N THR A 207 20.39 16.03 -3.97
CA THR A 207 19.95 16.88 -2.84
C THR A 207 18.55 16.52 -2.31
N ASP A 208 17.63 16.05 -3.16
CA ASP A 208 16.21 15.83 -2.79
C ASP A 208 15.78 14.35 -2.81
N MET A 209 16.65 13.43 -3.26
CA MET A 209 16.33 12.00 -3.40
C MET A 209 15.87 11.36 -2.08
N GLU A 210 16.52 11.71 -0.97
CA GLU A 210 16.27 11.05 0.31
C GLU A 210 14.87 11.37 0.84
N MET A 211 14.43 12.62 0.68
CA MET A 211 13.07 13.04 1.05
C MET A 211 12.01 12.41 0.14
N MET A 212 12.27 12.33 -1.17
CA MET A 212 11.33 11.67 -2.08
C MET A 212 11.23 10.17 -1.83
N LEU A 213 12.37 9.47 -1.73
CA LEU A 213 12.41 8.03 -1.57
C LEU A 213 11.95 7.57 -0.18
N SER A 214 12.21 8.35 0.87
CA SER A 214 11.68 8.07 2.20
C SER A 214 10.15 8.00 2.18
N LYS A 215 9.49 8.90 1.45
CA LYS A 215 8.03 8.82 1.26
C LYS A 215 7.61 7.52 0.57
N TRP A 216 8.35 7.06 -0.43
CA TRP A 216 8.07 5.79 -1.12
C TRP A 216 8.13 4.62 -0.14
N PHE A 217 9.18 4.54 0.67
CA PHE A 217 9.39 3.43 1.60
C PHE A 217 8.47 3.49 2.82
N LEU A 218 8.24 4.67 3.41
CA LEU A 218 7.38 4.85 4.58
C LEU A 218 5.91 4.56 4.28
N CYS A 219 5.44 5.02 3.12
CA CYS A 219 4.05 4.86 2.69
C CYS A 219 3.83 3.58 1.85
N TRP A 220 4.83 2.70 1.80
CA TRP A 220 4.80 1.45 1.02
C TRP A 220 4.36 1.68 -0.44
N PHE A 221 4.89 2.74 -1.05
CA PHE A 221 4.61 3.21 -2.41
C PHE A 221 3.18 3.70 -2.68
N LEU A 222 2.30 3.66 -1.69
CA LEU A 222 0.87 3.96 -1.86
C LEU A 222 0.59 5.40 -2.31
N GLU A 223 1.36 6.36 -1.79
CA GLU A 223 1.23 7.77 -2.15
C GLU A 223 2.05 8.15 -3.40
N THR A 224 2.66 7.18 -4.09
CA THR A 224 3.61 7.43 -5.18
C THR A 224 3.19 6.73 -6.47
N LEU A 225 2.82 5.47 -6.38
CA LEU A 225 2.46 4.66 -7.54
C LEU A 225 0.94 4.64 -7.75
N PRO A 226 0.47 4.46 -8.99
CA PRO A 226 -0.93 4.15 -9.24
C PRO A 226 -1.38 2.88 -8.51
N MET A 227 -2.64 2.80 -8.11
CA MET A 227 -3.22 1.76 -7.26
C MET A 227 -2.99 0.35 -7.80
N GLU A 228 -3.17 0.14 -9.12
CA GLU A 228 -2.85 -1.14 -9.75
C GLU A 228 -1.40 -1.55 -9.55
N SER A 229 -0.47 -0.60 -9.55
CA SER A 229 0.96 -0.88 -9.29
C SER A 229 1.20 -1.18 -7.82
N VAL A 230 0.57 -0.44 -6.90
CA VAL A 230 0.67 -0.69 -5.45
C VAL A 230 0.19 -2.10 -5.12
N LEU A 231 -1.00 -2.49 -5.59
CA LEU A 231 -1.59 -3.82 -5.41
C LEU A 231 -0.81 -4.97 -6.07
N ARG A 232 0.21 -4.64 -6.87
CA ARG A 232 1.13 -5.58 -7.51
C ARG A 232 2.47 -5.68 -6.80
N VAL A 233 2.90 -4.59 -6.16
CA VAL A 233 4.08 -4.53 -5.31
C VAL A 233 3.79 -5.18 -3.95
N TRP A 234 2.59 -4.99 -3.40
CA TRP A 234 2.09 -5.61 -2.17
C TRP A 234 1.65 -7.07 -2.39
#